data_AF-A0A4Y9MSB5-F1
#
_entry.id   AF-A0A4Y9MSB5-F1
#
_cell.length_a   1.000
_cell.length_b   1.000
_cell.length_c   1.000
_cell.angle_alpha   90.00
_cell.angle_beta   90.00
_cell.angle_gamma   90.00
#
_symmetry.space_group_name_H-M   'P 1'
#
loop_
_entity.id
_entity.type
_entity.pdbx_description
1 polymer ?
#
loop_
_entity_poly.entity_id
_entity_poly.type
_entity_poly.pdbx_seq_one_letter_code
_entity_poly.pdbx_strand_id
1 'polypeptide(L)'
;MDMTWDDDAGLVELPGGVRVRGRELGAPASPADHAVVLGKGPLPPWPARRVRWPDFWVPLDRDDALAALTEALERARAGGRVEVACRGGVGRTGTALAALAVLDGLPEI
;
A
#
# COMPACT_ATOMS: atom_id res chain seq x y z
N MET A 1 2.77 18.72 -11.63
CA MET A 1 1.35 18.71 -11.26
C MET A 1 1.32 18.23 -9.82
N ASP A 2 0.80 19.04 -8.92
CA ASP A 2 0.70 18.68 -7.51
C ASP A 2 -0.31 17.52 -7.42
N MET A 3 0.18 16.31 -7.20
CA MET A 3 -0.62 15.07 -7.28
C MET A 3 -1.25 14.78 -5.91
N THR A 4 -2.03 15.73 -5.42
CA THR A 4 -2.83 15.58 -4.21
C THR A 4 -3.90 14.52 -4.42
N TRP A 5 -4.17 13.75 -3.37
CA TRP A 5 -5.33 12.86 -3.33
C TRP A 5 -6.64 13.67 -3.43
N ASP A 6 -7.66 13.10 -4.07
CA ASP A 6 -8.99 13.73 -4.15
C ASP A 6 -9.77 13.64 -2.83
N ASP A 7 -9.35 12.75 -1.92
CA ASP A 7 -9.90 12.55 -0.59
C ASP A 7 -8.82 12.07 0.39
N ASP A 8 -9.11 12.14 1.69
CA ASP A 8 -8.20 11.68 2.75
C ASP A 8 -8.52 10.28 3.30
N ALA A 9 -9.46 9.55 2.69
CA ALA A 9 -9.97 8.30 3.23
C ALA A 9 -8.89 7.19 3.20
N GLY A 10 -8.54 6.69 4.39
CA GLY A 10 -7.55 5.64 4.55
C GLY A 10 -6.12 6.09 4.27
N LEU A 11 -5.86 7.40 4.13
CA LEU A 11 -4.50 7.92 3.97
C LEU A 11 -3.74 7.85 5.30
N VAL A 12 -2.53 7.34 5.22
CA VAL A 12 -1.55 7.30 6.31
C VAL A 12 -0.32 8.05 5.85
N GLU A 13 0.09 9.03 6.66
CA GLU A 13 1.38 9.71 6.48
C GLU A 13 2.49 8.83 7.08
N LEU A 14 3.47 8.47 6.26
CA LEU A 14 4.66 7.72 6.67
C LEU A 14 5.71 8.67 7.28
N PRO A 15 6.70 8.15 8.02
CA PRO A 15 7.70 8.98 8.73
C PRO A 15 8.43 10.01 7.88
N GLY A 16 8.69 9.69 6.60
CA GLY A 16 9.30 10.59 5.62
C GLY A 16 8.35 11.61 4.99
N GLY A 17 7.11 11.70 5.47
CA GLY A 17 6.09 12.67 5.04
C GLY A 17 5.29 12.26 3.80
N VAL A 18 5.57 11.10 3.19
CA VAL A 18 4.79 10.60 2.06
C VAL A 18 3.48 9.97 2.53
N ARG A 19 2.40 10.11 1.75
CA ARG A 19 1.08 9.57 2.10
C ARG A 19 0.75 8.34 1.25
N VAL A 20 0.38 7.23 1.92
CA VAL A 20 -0.06 5.98 1.28
C VAL A 20 -1.46 5.63 1.76
N ARG A 21 -2.32 5.15 0.86
CA ARG A 21 -3.67 4.70 1.23
C ARG A 21 -3.69 3.24 1.65
N GLY A 22 -4.19 2.94 2.84
CA GLY A 22 -4.61 1.59 3.23
C GLY A 22 -6.12 1.46 3.14
N ARG A 23 -6.62 0.41 2.48
CA ARG A 23 -8.08 0.20 2.40
C ARG A 23 -8.50 -1.26 2.22
N GLU A 24 -9.80 -1.47 2.38
CA GLU A 24 -10.47 -2.69 1.95
C GLU A 24 -10.48 -2.81 0.43
N LEU A 25 -10.15 -4.00 -0.08
CA LEU A 25 -10.18 -4.31 -1.50
C LEU A 25 -11.62 -4.39 -2.01
N GLY A 26 -12.00 -3.44 -2.87
CA GLY A 26 -13.36 -3.33 -3.41
C GLY A 26 -14.20 -2.23 -2.77
N ALA A 27 -13.76 -1.64 -1.66
CA ALA A 27 -14.35 -0.41 -1.16
C ALA A 27 -14.17 0.74 -2.18
N PRO A 28 -15.16 1.63 -2.33
CA PRO A 28 -15.04 2.85 -3.12
C PRO A 28 -13.83 3.69 -2.67
N ALA A 29 -13.13 4.27 -3.63
CA ALA A 29 -11.92 5.07 -3.40
C ALA A 29 -11.68 6.01 -4.58
N SER A 30 -11.13 7.20 -4.33
CA SER A 30 -10.59 8.05 -5.40
C SER A 30 -9.47 7.35 -6.19
N PRO A 31 -9.18 7.76 -7.43
CA PRO A 31 -8.16 7.13 -8.26
C PRO A 31 -6.75 7.11 -7.63
N ALA A 32 -6.12 5.94 -7.65
CA ALA A 32 -4.68 5.78 -7.38
C ALA A 32 -3.90 5.57 -8.69
N ASP A 33 -2.60 5.84 -8.65
CA ASP A 33 -1.68 5.57 -9.76
C ASP A 33 -1.12 4.14 -9.70
N HIS A 34 -1.06 3.55 -8.50
CA HIS A 34 -0.62 2.17 -8.30
C HIS A 34 -1.25 1.52 -7.07
N ALA A 35 -1.50 0.20 -7.13
CA ALA A 35 -1.95 -0.59 -5.99
C ALA A 35 -1.10 -1.83 -5.73
N VAL A 36 -0.79 -2.10 -4.46
CA VAL A 36 -0.31 -3.41 -4.00
C VAL A 36 -1.49 -4.20 -3.40
N VAL A 37 -1.90 -5.25 -4.10
CA VAL A 37 -3.02 -6.12 -3.68
C VAL A 37 -2.50 -7.34 -2.94
N LEU A 38 -2.85 -7.44 -1.66
CA LEU A 38 -2.34 -8.42 -0.70
C LEU A 38 -3.29 -9.63 -0.62
N GLY A 39 -2.99 -10.69 -1.37
CA GLY A 39 -3.78 -11.91 -1.42
C GLY A 39 -4.76 -11.98 -2.59
N LYS A 40 -5.86 -12.72 -2.43
CA LYS A 40 -6.90 -12.92 -3.46
C LYS A 40 -7.93 -11.79 -3.47
N GLY A 41 -8.56 -11.57 -4.62
CA GLY A 41 -9.66 -10.61 -4.80
C GLY A 41 -9.58 -9.85 -6.12
N PRO A 42 -10.55 -8.98 -6.44
CA PRO A 42 -10.52 -8.20 -7.67
C PRO A 42 -9.31 -7.26 -7.70
N LEU A 43 -8.79 -6.95 -8.89
CA LEU A 43 -7.85 -5.84 -9.05
C LEU A 43 -8.64 -4.53 -9.21
N PRO A 44 -8.13 -3.40 -8.68
CA PRO A 44 -8.70 -2.09 -8.98
C PRO A 44 -8.52 -1.72 -10.47
N PRO A 45 -9.20 -0.67 -10.96
CA PRO A 45 -9.10 -0.26 -12.37
C PRO A 45 -7.77 0.43 -12.73
N TRP A 46 -6.93 0.76 -11.75
CA TRP A 46 -5.58 1.31 -11.95
C TRP A 46 -4.50 0.21 -11.89
N PRO A 47 -3.28 0.48 -12.39
CA PRO A 47 -2.17 -0.48 -12.35
C PRO A 47 -1.98 -1.09 -10.97
N ALA A 48 -1.88 -2.41 -10.90
CA ALA A 48 -1.81 -3.12 -9.64
C ALA A 48 -0.84 -4.31 -9.69
N ARG A 49 -0.04 -4.46 -8.63
CA ARG A 49 0.81 -5.63 -8.39
C ARG A 49 0.18 -6.49 -7.30
N ARG A 50 0.07 -7.80 -7.52
CA ARG A 50 -0.46 -8.72 -6.52
C ARG A 50 0.68 -9.42 -5.78
N VAL A 51 0.63 -9.39 -4.46
CA VAL A 51 1.51 -10.16 -3.58
C VAL A 51 0.75 -11.39 -3.06
N ARG A 52 1.39 -12.57 -3.13
CA ARG A 52 0.80 -13.82 -2.63
C ARG A 52 0.84 -13.88 -1.11
N TRP A 53 -0.23 -13.41 -0.49
CA TRP A 53 -0.37 -13.36 0.96
C TRP A 53 -1.68 -14.03 1.42
N PRO A 54 -1.61 -15.31 1.86
CA PRO A 54 -2.75 -16.04 2.40
C PRO A 54 -3.34 -15.36 3.63
N ASP A 55 -4.61 -15.62 3.89
CA ASP A 55 -5.29 -15.06 5.05
C ASP A 55 -4.70 -15.66 6.34
N PHE A 56 -4.56 -14.82 7.37
CA PHE A 56 -3.97 -15.19 8.68
C PHE A 56 -2.55 -15.79 8.60
N TRP A 57 -1.80 -15.50 7.52
CA TRP A 57 -0.43 -15.97 7.34
C TRP A 57 0.52 -14.82 7.02
N VAL A 58 1.77 -15.15 6.71
CA VAL A 58 2.78 -14.24 6.15
C VAL A 58 2.83 -14.37 4.62
N PRO A 59 3.51 -13.47 3.88
CA PRO A 59 3.70 -13.63 2.44
C PRO A 59 4.35 -14.99 2.13
N LEU A 60 3.88 -15.65 1.07
CA LEU A 60 4.48 -16.92 0.61
C LEU A 60 5.89 -16.70 0.04
N ASP A 61 6.13 -15.52 -0.50
CA ASP A 61 7.40 -15.08 -1.03
C ASP A 61 7.71 -13.72 -0.39
N ARG A 62 8.73 -13.70 0.47
CA ARG A 62 9.09 -12.51 1.25
C ARG A 62 9.83 -11.49 0.40
N ASP A 63 10.64 -11.95 -0.54
CA ASP A 63 11.42 -11.08 -1.41
C ASP A 63 10.51 -10.39 -2.42
N ASP A 64 9.52 -11.10 -2.98
CA ASP A 64 8.48 -10.49 -3.81
C ASP A 64 7.68 -9.43 -3.03
N ALA A 65 7.31 -9.72 -1.77
CA ALA A 65 6.59 -8.78 -0.93
C ALA A 65 7.42 -7.52 -0.63
N LEU A 66 8.69 -7.69 -0.26
CA LEU A 66 9.61 -6.57 -0.01
C LEU A 66 9.85 -5.75 -1.27
N ALA A 67 10.05 -6.39 -2.43
CA ALA A 67 10.20 -5.70 -3.70
C ALA A 67 8.95 -4.89 -4.06
N ALA A 68 7.75 -5.46 -3.87
CA ALA A 68 6.50 -4.76 -4.14
C ALA A 68 6.30 -3.54 -3.23
N LEU A 69 6.62 -3.66 -1.94
CA LEU A 69 6.49 -2.55 -0.99
C LEU A 69 7.56 -1.46 -1.22
N THR A 70 8.79 -1.85 -1.57
CA THR A 70 9.86 -0.89 -1.92
C THR A 70 9.49 -0.10 -3.17
N GLU A 71 9.03 -0.77 -4.22
CA GLU A 71 8.54 -0.12 -5.45
C GLU A 71 7.37 0.83 -5.16
N ALA A 72 6.43 0.41 -4.32
CA ALA A 72 5.32 1.24 -3.88
C ALA A 72 5.78 2.50 -3.15
N LEU A 73 6.75 2.38 -2.25
CA LEU A 73 7.32 3.50 -1.52
C LEU A 73 8.07 4.47 -2.44
N GLU A 74 8.88 3.97 -3.38
CA GLU A 74 9.60 4.79 -4.37
C GLU A 74 8.62 5.59 -5.23
N ARG A 75 7.52 4.96 -5.68
CA ARG A 75 6.45 5.64 -6.42
C ARG A 75 5.78 6.73 -5.57
N ALA A 76 5.50 6.46 -4.29
CA ALA A 76 4.91 7.43 -3.39
C ALA A 76 5.85 8.63 -3.15
N ARG A 77 7.15 8.39 -2.95
CA ARG A 77 8.19 9.42 -2.84
C ARG A 77 8.33 10.27 -4.09
N ALA A 78 8.09 9.70 -5.27
CA ALA A 78 8.03 10.43 -6.53
C ALA A 78 6.72 11.23 -6.73
N GLY A 79 5.83 11.26 -5.74
CA GLY A 79 4.55 11.98 -5.77
C GLY A 79 3.37 11.17 -6.32
N GLY A 80 3.52 9.86 -6.52
CA GLY A 80 2.44 8.99 -6.97
C GLY A 80 1.44 8.66 -5.87
N ARG A 81 0.15 8.61 -6.22
CA ARG A 81 -0.92 8.11 -5.34
C ARG A 81 -0.86 6.59 -5.28
N VAL A 82 -0.29 6.05 -4.21
CA VAL A 82 -0.11 4.62 -4.02
C VAL A 82 -1.04 4.08 -2.95
N GLU A 83 -1.62 2.91 -3.20
CA GLU A 83 -2.45 2.21 -2.21
C GLU A 83 -1.99 0.79 -1.95
N VAL A 84 -2.28 0.31 -0.75
CA VAL A 84 -2.15 -1.09 -0.35
C VAL A 84 -3.52 -1.60 0.11
N ALA A 85 -3.92 -2.78 -0.36
CA ALA A 85 -5.26 -3.30 -0.10
C ALA A 85 -5.27 -4.82 0.07
N CYS A 86 -6.01 -5.29 1.08
CA CYS A 86 -6.37 -6.69 1.26
C CYS A 86 -7.89 -6.81 1.38
N ARG A 87 -8.42 -8.03 1.41
CA ARG A 87 -9.89 -8.26 1.47
C ARG A 87 -10.60 -7.47 2.56
N GLY A 88 -10.01 -7.33 3.74
CA GLY A 88 -10.67 -6.67 4.89
C GLY A 88 -10.07 -5.31 5.26
N GLY A 89 -9.05 -4.83 4.55
CA GLY A 89 -8.45 -3.52 4.81
C GLY A 89 -7.70 -3.32 6.13
N VAL A 90 -7.66 -4.32 7.02
CA VAL A 90 -7.08 -4.17 8.37
C VAL A 90 -5.83 -5.02 8.58
N GLY A 91 -5.91 -6.36 8.48
CA GLY A 91 -4.80 -7.26 8.84
C GLY A 91 -3.56 -7.10 7.96
N ARG A 92 -3.58 -7.71 6.76
CA ARG A 92 -2.47 -7.61 5.79
C ARG A 92 -2.18 -6.17 5.37
N THR A 93 -3.22 -5.36 5.19
CA THR A 93 -3.09 -3.94 4.86
C THR A 93 -2.32 -3.18 5.93
N GLY A 94 -2.69 -3.33 7.20
CA GLY A 94 -1.99 -2.73 8.33
C GLY A 94 -0.55 -3.23 8.44
N THR A 95 -0.31 -4.54 8.25
CA THR A 95 1.07 -5.08 8.22
C THR A 95 1.90 -4.47 7.09
N ALA A 96 1.35 -4.30 5.90
CA ALA A 96 2.04 -3.67 4.78
C ALA A 96 2.34 -2.19 5.06
N LEU A 97 1.40 -1.43 5.63
CA LEU A 97 1.62 -0.04 6.04
C LEU A 97 2.71 0.08 7.11
N ALA A 98 2.71 -0.81 8.11
CA ALA A 98 3.76 -0.85 9.13
C ALA A 98 5.13 -1.15 8.51
N ALA A 99 5.20 -2.12 7.58
CA ALA A 99 6.44 -2.41 6.86
C ALA A 99 6.91 -1.23 6.00
N LEU A 100 5.99 -0.53 5.33
CA LEU A 100 6.29 0.70 4.59
C LEU A 100 6.86 1.79 5.50
N ALA A 101 6.30 1.99 6.69
CA ALA A 101 6.83 2.95 7.66
C ALA A 101 8.26 2.61 8.09
N VAL A 102 8.57 1.33 8.31
CA VAL A 102 9.94 0.87 8.59
C VAL A 102 10.88 1.13 7.42
N LEU A 103 10.46 0.78 6.19
CA LEU A 103 11.25 1.02 4.96
C LEU A 103 11.45 2.52 4.67
N ASP A 104 10.48 3.34 5.04
CA ASP A 104 10.55 4.79 4.85
C ASP A 104 11.57 5.47 5.77
N GLY A 105 12.01 4.76 6.82
CA GLY A 105 12.98 5.23 7.79
C GLY A 105 12.27 5.82 9.01
N LEU A 106 11.91 4.96 9.97
CA LEU A 106 11.48 5.43 11.29
C LEU A 106 12.60 6.23 11.94
N PRO A 107 12.32 7.38 12.57
CA PRO A 107 13.32 8.10 13.33
C PRO A 107 13.87 7.20 14.44
N GLU A 108 15.19 7.23 14.64
CA GLU A 108 15.79 6.61 15.82
C GLU A 108 15.21 7.30 17.07
N ILE A 109 14.71 6.50 18.02
CA ILE A 109 14.13 6.98 19.29
C ILE A 109 15.24 7.37 20.24
#